data_AF-A0A3P7KVU8-F1
#
_entry.id   AF-A0A3P7KVU8-F1
#
_cell.length_a   1.000
_cell.length_b   1.000
_cell.length_c   1.000
_cell.angle_alpha   90.00
_cell.angle_beta   90.00
_cell.angle_gamma   90.00
#
_symmetry.space_group_name_H-M   'P 1'
#
loop_
_entity.id
_entity.type
_entity.pdbx_description
1 polymer ?
#
loop_
_entity_poly.entity_id
_entity_poly.type
_entity_poly.pdbx_seq_one_letter_code
_entity_poly.pdbx_strand_id
1 'polypeptide(L)'
;MFKKLLRRRDDEGVTPLPTSVAACSGPGSFLGNGGCTFCHFIRKDPETGRFECLDKGCPPSHYGRPTHLSELKIAHVNLSPDNLNAATLDIRECAPCHPLCEVCEGPSTHESVCLKCRRWIYKGECVETCPSDDTYMPNETAILNEEEMAALKAKQCLLCHRQCAGGCYASGPEDCVNCRFRKILIDEGSNKVGFCRLKCKYEFPKLTEKEKILLQTLSKPRCHRLITPSGSPQGRTQQKEPINRSILAY
;
A
#
# COMPACT_ATOMS: atom_id res chain seq x y z
N MET A 1 23.77 -23.87 -40.08
CA MET A 1 22.33 -23.87 -39.71
C MET A 1 22.20 -23.64 -38.21
N PHE A 2 21.91 -22.42 -37.75
CA PHE A 2 21.38 -22.19 -36.39
C PHE A 2 20.49 -20.94 -36.43
N LYS A 3 19.26 -21.10 -36.94
CA LYS A 3 18.17 -20.14 -36.73
C LYS A 3 17.55 -20.45 -35.38
N LYS A 4 18.02 -19.78 -34.31
CA LYS A 4 17.22 -19.67 -33.09
C LYS A 4 16.26 -18.49 -33.32
N LEU A 5 15.15 -18.80 -33.98
CA LEU A 5 14.02 -17.89 -34.14
C LEU A 5 13.58 -17.47 -32.74
N LEU A 6 13.75 -16.18 -32.42
CA LEU A 6 13.01 -15.53 -31.36
C LEU A 6 11.52 -15.81 -31.66
N ARG A 7 10.90 -16.67 -30.84
CA ARG A 7 9.48 -17.01 -30.99
C ARG A 7 8.69 -15.72 -30.76
N ARG A 8 8.10 -15.22 -31.84
CA ARG A 8 7.06 -14.19 -31.85
C ARG A 8 5.99 -14.59 -30.85
N ARG A 9 5.67 -13.69 -29.93
CA ARG A 9 4.39 -13.73 -29.22
C ARG A 9 3.45 -12.95 -30.12
N ASP A 10 2.48 -13.66 -30.70
CA ASP A 10 1.39 -13.08 -31.47
C ASP A 10 0.53 -12.27 -30.49
N ASP A 11 0.76 -10.96 -30.44
CA ASP A 11 -0.09 -9.99 -29.73
C ASP A 11 -0.40 -8.89 -30.76
N GLU A 12 -1.70 -8.70 -31.02
CA GLU A 12 -2.21 -7.83 -32.08
C GLU A 12 -1.78 -6.37 -31.85
N GLY A 13 -1.06 -5.79 -32.81
CA GLY A 13 -0.84 -4.34 -32.89
C GLY A 13 0.62 -3.86 -32.97
N VAL A 14 1.62 -4.74 -32.88
CA VAL A 14 3.03 -4.34 -33.04
C VAL A 14 3.47 -4.50 -34.50
N THR A 15 3.81 -3.39 -35.15
CA THR A 15 4.36 -3.39 -36.52
C THR A 15 5.64 -4.24 -36.52
N PRO A 16 5.78 -5.26 -37.39
CA PRO A 16 6.95 -6.11 -37.38
C PRO A 16 8.21 -5.29 -37.66
N LEU A 17 9.21 -5.40 -36.79
CA LEU A 17 10.49 -4.72 -36.96
C LEU A 17 11.11 -5.06 -38.33
N PRO A 18 11.72 -4.08 -39.02
CA PRO A 18 12.39 -4.31 -40.29
C PRO A 18 13.48 -5.39 -40.16
N THR A 19 13.68 -6.18 -41.21
CA THR A 19 14.65 -7.30 -41.21
C THR A 19 16.11 -6.83 -41.01
N SER A 20 16.38 -5.54 -41.21
CA SER A 20 17.66 -4.85 -40.93
C SER A 20 17.91 -4.55 -39.45
N VAL A 21 16.87 -4.60 -38.60
CA VAL A 21 16.94 -4.40 -37.14
C VAL A 21 17.19 -5.72 -36.41
N ALA A 22 16.96 -6.85 -37.07
CA ALA A 22 17.09 -8.22 -36.54
C ALA A 22 18.50 -8.85 -36.77
N ALA A 23 19.53 -8.03 -37.00
CA ALA A 23 20.84 -8.51 -37.41
C ALA A 23 21.86 -8.39 -36.27
N CYS A 24 22.13 -9.48 -35.55
CA CYS A 24 23.28 -9.51 -34.66
C CYS A 24 24.58 -9.37 -35.48
N SER A 25 25.48 -8.51 -35.02
CA SER A 25 26.85 -8.35 -35.58
C SER A 25 27.78 -9.50 -35.18
N GLY A 26 27.36 -10.35 -34.24
CA GLY A 26 28.07 -11.56 -33.81
C GLY A 26 27.19 -12.47 -32.93
N PRO A 27 27.77 -13.57 -32.39
CA PRO A 27 27.02 -14.57 -31.63
C PRO A 27 26.66 -14.13 -30.20
N GLY A 28 27.13 -12.97 -29.73
CA GLY A 28 26.88 -12.48 -28.38
C GLY A 28 25.41 -12.14 -28.12
N SER A 29 24.94 -12.41 -26.90
CA SER A 29 23.59 -12.09 -26.42
C SER A 29 23.50 -10.71 -25.73
N PHE A 30 24.41 -9.80 -26.07
CA PHE A 30 24.49 -8.46 -25.49
C PHE A 30 24.33 -7.40 -26.57
N LEU A 31 23.92 -6.20 -26.17
CA LEU A 31 23.75 -5.06 -27.05
C LEU A 31 25.13 -4.48 -27.43
N GLY A 32 25.42 -4.40 -28.73
CA GLY A 32 26.65 -3.82 -29.27
C GLY A 32 27.43 -4.74 -30.21
N ASN A 33 28.66 -4.32 -30.54
CA ASN A 33 29.52 -5.03 -31.50
C ASN A 33 29.88 -6.44 -31.01
N GLY A 34 29.75 -7.43 -31.89
CA GLY A 34 29.92 -8.85 -31.57
C GLY A 34 28.67 -9.51 -30.95
N GLY A 35 27.59 -8.74 -30.75
CA GLY A 35 26.29 -9.20 -30.28
C GLY A 35 25.14 -8.60 -31.09
N CYS A 36 24.04 -8.24 -30.41
CA CYS A 36 22.83 -7.71 -31.02
C CYS A 36 22.95 -6.22 -31.37
N THR A 37 22.40 -5.81 -32.51
CA THR A 37 22.28 -4.39 -32.90
C THR A 37 21.14 -3.68 -32.18
N PHE A 38 20.09 -4.39 -31.81
CA PHE A 38 18.93 -3.87 -31.10
C PHE A 38 18.31 -4.92 -30.19
N CYS A 39 17.81 -4.48 -29.03
CA CYS A 39 17.11 -5.31 -28.06
C CYS A 39 15.96 -4.50 -27.45
N HIS A 40 14.77 -5.08 -27.34
CA HIS A 40 13.62 -4.43 -26.70
C HIS A 40 13.84 -4.25 -25.20
N PHE A 41 14.40 -5.27 -24.54
CA PHE A 41 14.67 -5.27 -23.11
C PHE A 41 16.14 -5.53 -22.87
N ILE A 42 16.75 -4.70 -22.04
CA ILE A 42 18.16 -4.81 -21.68
C ILE A 42 18.35 -4.84 -20.16
N ARG A 43 19.40 -5.52 -19.72
CA ARG A 43 19.85 -5.52 -18.32
C ARG A 43 21.35 -5.28 -18.27
N LYS A 44 21.77 -4.34 -17.43
CA LYS A 44 23.20 -4.10 -17.21
C LYS A 44 23.80 -5.20 -16.36
N ASP A 45 24.81 -5.86 -16.88
CA ASP A 45 25.63 -6.81 -16.14
C ASP A 45 26.58 -6.05 -15.19
N PRO A 46 26.57 -6.34 -13.89
CA PRO A 46 27.34 -5.59 -12.91
C PRO A 46 28.85 -5.87 -12.97
N GLU A 47 29.27 -7.03 -13.49
CA GLU A 47 30.68 -7.44 -13.52
C GLU A 47 31.40 -6.89 -14.75
N THR A 48 30.74 -6.97 -15.91
CA THR A 48 31.29 -6.61 -17.22
C THR A 48 30.86 -5.21 -17.67
N GLY A 49 29.82 -4.65 -17.06
CA GLY A 49 29.22 -3.38 -17.44
C GLY A 49 28.48 -3.41 -18.78
N ARG A 50 28.34 -4.59 -19.41
CA ARG A 50 27.66 -4.76 -20.70
C ARG A 50 26.15 -4.86 -20.52
N PHE A 51 25.39 -4.53 -21.56
CA PHE A 51 23.94 -4.68 -21.57
C PHE A 51 23.54 -6.01 -22.20
N GLU A 52 23.07 -6.95 -21.40
CA GLU A 52 22.51 -8.21 -21.86
C GLU A 52 21.10 -7.99 -22.44
N CYS A 53 20.79 -8.70 -23.52
CA CYS A 53 19.49 -8.65 -24.16
C CYS A 53 18.56 -9.71 -23.57
N LEU A 54 17.30 -9.32 -23.31
CA LEU A 54 16.29 -10.19 -22.72
C LEU A 54 15.16 -10.48 -23.70
N ASP A 55 14.90 -11.77 -23.93
CA ASP A 55 13.91 -12.22 -24.92
C ASP A 55 12.46 -12.17 -24.41
N LYS A 56 12.25 -12.22 -23.09
CA LYS A 56 10.94 -12.43 -22.45
C LYS A 56 10.42 -11.21 -21.67
N GLY A 57 11.09 -10.07 -21.77
CA GLY A 57 10.84 -8.90 -20.92
C GLY A 57 11.77 -8.83 -19.71
N CYS A 58 11.49 -7.88 -18.83
CA CYS A 58 12.26 -7.73 -17.59
C CYS A 58 12.02 -8.88 -16.61
N PRO A 59 13.04 -9.24 -15.80
CA PRO A 59 12.89 -10.25 -14.76
C PRO A 59 11.85 -9.83 -13.72
N PRO A 60 11.36 -10.77 -12.88
CA PRO A 60 10.45 -10.45 -11.78
C PRO A 60 10.98 -9.31 -10.87
N SER A 61 10.08 -8.51 -10.31
CA SER A 61 10.40 -7.33 -9.51
C SER A 61 11.25 -6.26 -10.24
N HIS A 62 11.19 -6.24 -11.58
CA HIS A 62 11.75 -5.16 -12.40
C HIS A 62 10.72 -4.67 -13.40
N TYR A 63 10.83 -3.40 -13.78
CA TYR A 63 10.05 -2.79 -14.84
C TYR A 63 10.97 -2.32 -15.98
N GLY A 64 10.42 -2.24 -17.18
CA GLY A 64 11.14 -1.74 -18.35
C GLY A 64 11.09 -0.22 -18.43
N ARG A 65 12.12 0.45 -17.90
CA ARG A 65 12.28 1.92 -17.98
C ARG A 65 12.63 2.31 -19.41
N PRO A 66 11.83 3.16 -20.09
CA PRO A 66 12.21 3.70 -21.39
C PRO A 66 13.57 4.40 -21.29
N THR A 67 14.47 4.10 -22.21
CA THR A 67 15.80 4.72 -22.28
C THR A 67 16.15 4.97 -23.73
N HIS A 68 17.15 5.83 -23.97
CA HIS A 68 17.63 6.12 -25.31
C HIS A 68 19.02 5.51 -25.51
N LEU A 69 19.31 4.97 -26.70
CA LEU A 69 20.64 4.39 -27.02
C LEU A 69 21.80 5.34 -26.72
N SER A 70 21.63 6.64 -26.99
CA SER A 70 22.63 7.67 -26.70
C SER A 70 22.97 7.80 -25.20
N GLU A 71 22.04 7.47 -24.31
CA GLU A 71 22.26 7.52 -22.85
C GLU A 71 23.10 6.33 -22.36
N LEU A 72 23.07 5.22 -23.09
CA LEU A 72 23.66 3.95 -22.65
C LEU A 72 25.20 3.90 -22.76
N LYS A 73 25.86 4.96 -23.26
CA LYS A 73 27.33 5.04 -23.44
C LYS A 73 27.94 3.78 -24.09
N ILE A 74 27.20 3.11 -24.97
CA ILE A 74 27.67 1.92 -25.67
C ILE A 74 28.58 2.39 -26.80
N ALA A 75 29.80 1.87 -26.85
CA ALA A 75 30.76 2.18 -27.92
C ALA A 75 30.08 1.96 -29.28
N HIS A 76 29.95 3.07 -30.03
CA HIS A 76 29.21 3.24 -31.27
C HIS A 76 28.87 1.93 -31.99
N VAL A 77 27.63 1.49 -31.82
CA VAL A 77 27.01 0.59 -32.79
C VAL A 77 26.82 1.44 -34.04
N ASN A 78 27.53 1.14 -35.13
CA ASN A 78 27.35 1.81 -36.41
C ASN A 78 25.99 1.38 -37.01
N LEU A 79 24.91 1.88 -36.43
CA LEU A 79 23.54 1.67 -36.89
C LEU A 79 23.26 2.66 -38.02
N SER A 80 22.62 2.19 -39.08
CA SER A 80 21.97 3.08 -40.06
C SER A 80 21.04 4.08 -39.33
N PRO A 81 20.87 5.32 -39.81
CA PRO A 81 19.95 6.30 -39.22
C PRO A 81 18.54 5.74 -38.95
N ASP A 82 18.02 4.89 -39.83
CA ASP A 82 16.72 4.23 -39.67
C ASP A 82 16.71 3.22 -38.51
N ASN A 83 17.81 2.48 -38.34
CA ASN A 83 17.99 1.54 -37.24
C ASN A 83 18.20 2.27 -35.91
N LEU A 84 18.86 3.43 -35.92
CA LEU A 84 19.02 4.27 -34.73
C LEU A 84 17.67 4.83 -34.27
N ASN A 85 16.83 5.28 -35.21
CA ASN A 85 15.50 5.83 -34.89
C ASN A 85 14.54 4.76 -34.39
N ALA A 86 14.52 3.58 -35.02
CA ALA A 86 13.73 2.43 -34.55
C ALA A 86 14.21 1.92 -33.18
N ALA A 87 15.53 1.86 -32.96
CA ALA A 87 16.09 1.38 -31.70
C ALA A 87 15.92 2.36 -30.52
N THR A 88 15.75 3.64 -30.83
CA THR A 88 15.54 4.71 -29.88
C THR A 88 14.14 4.70 -29.25
N LEU A 89 13.13 4.25 -29.98
CA LEU A 89 11.74 4.38 -29.56
C LEU A 89 11.26 3.28 -28.60
N ASP A 90 11.89 2.10 -28.66
CA ASP A 90 11.35 0.89 -28.02
C ASP A 90 12.28 0.20 -27.01
N ILE A 91 13.47 0.74 -26.74
CA ILE A 91 14.41 0.11 -25.81
C ILE A 91 14.03 0.40 -24.35
N ARG A 92 14.02 -0.67 -23.54
CA ARG A 92 13.66 -0.64 -22.13
C ARG A 92 14.77 -1.24 -21.28
N GLU A 93 15.34 -0.42 -20.41
CA GLU A 93 16.28 -0.90 -19.39
C GLU A 93 15.50 -1.46 -18.20
N CYS A 94 15.84 -2.68 -17.79
CA CYS A 94 15.23 -3.30 -16.63
C CYS A 94 15.77 -2.69 -15.35
N ALA A 95 14.92 -1.90 -14.70
CA ALA A 95 15.18 -1.28 -13.42
C ALA A 95 14.36 -1.98 -12.31
N PRO A 96 14.89 -2.09 -11.08
CA PRO A 96 14.17 -2.74 -10.01
C PRO A 96 12.93 -1.94 -9.60
N CYS A 97 11.88 -2.67 -9.22
CA CYS A 97 10.70 -2.10 -8.57
C CYS A 97 11.05 -1.56 -7.17
N HIS A 98 10.13 -0.79 -6.58
CA HIS A 98 10.21 -0.48 -5.15
C HIS A 98 10.26 -1.79 -4.32
N PRO A 99 11.05 -1.89 -3.22
CA PRO A 99 11.19 -3.11 -2.44
C PRO A 99 9.89 -3.70 -1.87
N LEU A 100 8.87 -2.86 -1.67
CA LEU A 100 7.53 -3.26 -1.21
C LEU A 100 6.61 -3.74 -2.33
N CYS A 101 7.06 -3.62 -3.59
CA CYS A 101 6.32 -3.95 -4.78
C CYS A 101 6.81 -5.27 -5.41
N GLU A 102 5.86 -6.12 -5.82
CA GLU A 102 6.14 -7.38 -6.51
C GLU A 102 6.12 -7.18 -8.03
N VAL A 103 5.13 -6.44 -8.54
CA VAL A 103 4.92 -6.13 -9.95
C VAL A 103 4.69 -4.63 -10.10
N CYS A 104 5.50 -3.97 -10.94
CA CYS A 104 5.45 -2.52 -11.10
C CYS A 104 5.64 -2.08 -12.55
N GLU A 105 5.23 -0.84 -12.82
CA GLU A 105 5.54 -0.10 -14.05
C GLU A 105 6.55 1.03 -13.80
N GLY A 106 6.98 1.19 -12.55
CA GLY A 106 7.88 2.25 -12.11
C GLY A 106 8.36 2.08 -10.66
N PRO A 107 9.11 3.04 -10.12
CA PRO A 107 9.81 2.90 -8.84
C PRO A 107 8.98 3.30 -7.60
N SER A 108 7.67 3.53 -7.75
CA SER A 108 6.79 4.02 -6.67
C SER A 108 6.03 2.89 -5.96
N THR A 109 5.57 3.16 -4.73
CA THR A 109 4.68 2.30 -3.93
C THR A 109 3.21 2.52 -4.21
N HIS A 110 2.85 3.60 -4.90
CA HIS A 110 1.47 3.96 -5.20
C HIS A 110 0.84 2.97 -6.18
N GLU A 111 -0.45 2.67 -6.04
CA GLU A 111 -1.21 1.67 -6.81
C GLU A 111 -1.19 1.91 -8.33
N SER A 112 -1.07 3.16 -8.76
CA SER A 112 -0.95 3.51 -10.18
C SER A 112 0.39 3.08 -10.80
N VAL A 113 1.36 2.68 -9.99
CA VAL A 113 2.71 2.29 -10.41
C VAL A 113 3.05 0.89 -9.90
N CYS A 114 2.68 0.57 -8.66
CA CYS A 114 2.82 -0.75 -8.08
C CYS A 114 1.50 -1.53 -8.21
N LEU A 115 1.45 -2.40 -9.21
CA LEU A 115 0.28 -3.20 -9.54
C LEU A 115 0.03 -4.32 -8.52
N LYS A 116 1.07 -4.75 -7.79
CA LYS A 116 0.96 -5.80 -6.77
C LYS A 116 1.92 -5.56 -5.61
N CYS A 117 1.37 -5.34 -4.41
CA CYS A 117 2.15 -5.20 -3.19
C CYS A 117 2.64 -6.57 -2.65
N ARG A 118 3.86 -6.58 -2.10
CA ARG A 118 4.40 -7.76 -1.39
C ARG A 118 3.68 -7.99 -0.07
N ARG A 119 3.46 -6.92 0.69
CA ARG A 119 2.78 -6.91 1.99
C ARG A 119 1.43 -6.21 1.89
N TRP A 120 1.22 -5.11 2.59
CA TRP A 120 -0.10 -4.52 2.80
C TRP A 120 -0.34 -3.32 1.89
N ILE A 121 -1.62 -3.04 1.61
CA ILE A 121 -2.09 -1.85 0.90
C ILE A 121 -2.76 -0.93 1.91
N TYR A 122 -2.30 0.31 1.99
CA TYR A 122 -2.90 1.35 2.82
C TYR A 122 -3.13 2.60 1.97
N LYS A 123 -4.39 3.01 1.82
CA LYS A 123 -4.80 4.22 1.08
C LYS A 123 -4.15 4.33 -0.31
N GLY A 124 -4.09 3.22 -1.05
CA GLY A 124 -3.50 3.17 -2.39
C GLY A 124 -1.98 3.04 -2.42
N GLU A 125 -1.30 2.84 -1.28
CA GLU A 125 0.16 2.63 -1.24
C GLU A 125 0.54 1.29 -0.62
N CYS A 126 1.59 0.67 -1.16
CA CYS A 126 2.20 -0.51 -0.53
C CYS A 126 2.99 -0.11 0.72
N VAL A 127 2.64 -0.71 1.85
CA VAL A 127 3.30 -0.49 3.14
C VAL A 127 3.82 -1.81 3.73
N GLU A 128 4.85 -1.70 4.56
CA GLU A 128 5.42 -2.85 5.24
C GLU A 128 4.49 -3.39 6.34
N THR A 129 3.87 -2.48 7.09
CA THR A 129 2.93 -2.73 8.18
C THR A 129 1.81 -1.69 8.14
N CYS A 130 0.58 -2.10 8.44
CA CYS A 130 -0.55 -1.18 8.51
C CYS A 130 -0.35 -0.13 9.64
N PRO A 131 -0.52 1.17 9.38
CA PRO A 131 -0.34 2.21 10.40
C PRO A 131 -1.38 2.11 11.53
N SER A 132 -0.94 1.89 12.77
CA SER A 132 -1.83 1.66 13.93
C SER A 132 -2.73 2.84 14.30
N ASP A 133 -2.36 4.06 13.89
CA ASP A 133 -3.12 5.26 14.24
C ASP A 133 -4.48 5.35 13.52
N ASP A 134 -4.60 4.68 12.37
CA ASP A 134 -5.75 4.75 11.46
C ASP A 134 -6.25 3.35 11.05
N THR A 135 -5.59 2.28 11.49
CA THR A 135 -5.90 0.89 11.10
C THR A 135 -5.94 -0.01 12.32
N TYR A 136 -6.61 -1.16 12.18
CA TYR A 136 -6.59 -2.24 13.15
C TYR A 136 -6.27 -3.55 12.45
N MET A 137 -5.76 -4.51 13.23
CA MET A 137 -5.48 -5.85 12.75
C MET A 137 -6.22 -6.84 13.66
N PRO A 138 -7.24 -7.55 13.13
CA PRO A 138 -8.07 -8.43 13.94
C PRO A 138 -7.28 -9.65 14.40
N ASN A 139 -7.62 -10.15 15.59
CA ASN A 139 -7.09 -11.42 16.09
C ASN A 139 -7.81 -12.62 15.45
N GLU A 140 -7.29 -13.83 15.67
CA GLU A 140 -7.83 -15.07 15.08
C GLU A 140 -9.30 -15.35 15.48
N THR A 141 -9.77 -14.77 16.57
CA THR A 141 -11.13 -14.94 17.11
C THR A 141 -12.11 -13.84 16.69
N ALA A 142 -11.66 -12.84 15.94
CA ALA A 142 -12.50 -11.71 15.56
C ALA A 142 -13.60 -12.16 14.58
N ILE A 143 -14.82 -11.74 14.85
CA ILE A 143 -15.93 -11.92 13.91
C ILE A 143 -15.85 -10.81 12.88
N LEU A 144 -15.35 -11.15 11.70
CA LEU A 144 -15.23 -10.22 10.58
C LEU A 144 -16.45 -10.31 9.67
N ASN A 145 -16.85 -9.17 9.12
CA ASN A 145 -17.81 -9.13 8.04
C ASN A 145 -17.15 -9.59 6.71
N GLU A 146 -17.98 -9.84 5.69
CA GLU A 146 -17.48 -10.33 4.38
C GLU A 146 -16.51 -9.34 3.72
N GLU A 147 -16.74 -8.04 3.89
CA GLU A 147 -15.91 -6.97 3.33
C GLU A 147 -14.52 -6.93 3.98
N GLU A 148 -14.44 -7.04 5.31
CA GLU A 148 -13.20 -7.08 6.09
C GLU A 148 -12.39 -8.33 5.73
N MET A 149 -13.05 -9.49 5.63
CA MET A 149 -12.40 -10.72 5.20
C MET A 149 -11.86 -10.60 3.76
N ALA A 150 -12.63 -9.98 2.85
CA ALA A 150 -12.19 -9.75 1.48
C ALA A 150 -10.99 -8.78 1.42
N ALA A 151 -11.03 -7.70 2.20
CA ALA A 151 -9.95 -6.74 2.31
C ALA A 151 -8.65 -7.40 2.81
N LEU A 152 -8.70 -8.20 3.88
CA LEU A 152 -7.53 -8.94 4.38
C LEU A 152 -6.98 -9.94 3.37
N LYS A 153 -7.86 -10.67 2.65
CA LYS A 153 -7.44 -11.56 1.55
C LYS A 153 -6.76 -10.80 0.42
N ALA A 154 -7.20 -9.58 0.15
CA ALA A 154 -6.57 -8.65 -0.78
C ALA A 154 -5.36 -7.90 -0.19
N LYS A 155 -4.94 -8.22 1.04
CA LYS A 155 -3.88 -7.54 1.81
C LYS A 155 -4.12 -6.04 2.00
N GLN A 156 -5.38 -5.61 2.02
CA GLN A 156 -5.75 -4.24 2.36
C GLN A 156 -5.81 -4.06 3.87
N CYS A 157 -5.23 -2.97 4.37
CA CYS A 157 -5.33 -2.61 5.77
C CYS A 157 -6.77 -2.26 6.14
N LEU A 158 -7.27 -2.83 7.23
CA LEU A 158 -8.60 -2.49 7.75
C LEU A 158 -8.56 -1.14 8.44
N LEU A 159 -9.44 -0.25 8.03
CA LEU A 159 -9.46 1.13 8.50
C LEU A 159 -10.33 1.26 9.75
N CYS A 160 -9.83 2.04 10.70
CA CYS A 160 -10.65 2.49 11.82
C CYS A 160 -11.83 3.34 11.35
N HIS A 161 -12.88 3.38 12.17
CA HIS A 161 -13.97 4.31 11.93
C HIS A 161 -13.43 5.75 11.82
N ARG A 162 -13.97 6.54 10.88
CA ARG A 162 -13.56 7.95 10.65
C ARG A 162 -13.66 8.89 11.86
N GLN A 163 -14.29 8.44 12.95
CA GLN A 163 -14.43 9.19 14.20
C GLN A 163 -13.39 8.79 15.24
N CYS A 164 -12.57 7.78 14.99
CA CYS A 164 -11.45 7.41 15.83
C CYS A 164 -10.26 8.36 15.63
N ALA A 165 -9.41 8.43 16.64
CA ALA A 165 -8.11 9.09 16.60
C ALA A 165 -7.11 8.24 17.40
N GLY A 166 -5.96 7.91 16.82
CA GLY A 166 -4.92 7.11 17.49
C GLY A 166 -5.33 5.63 17.67
N GLY A 167 -5.95 5.05 16.64
CA GLY A 167 -6.26 3.63 16.56
C GLY A 167 -7.64 3.20 17.05
N CYS A 168 -7.93 1.93 16.82
CA CYS A 168 -9.17 1.25 17.16
C CYS A 168 -8.95 -0.27 17.32
N TYR A 169 -9.92 -0.96 17.89
CA TYR A 169 -9.92 -2.42 18.02
C TYR A 169 -10.73 -3.12 16.92
N ALA A 170 -11.69 -2.40 16.31
CA ALA A 170 -12.50 -2.83 15.18
C ALA A 170 -12.99 -1.63 14.36
N SER A 171 -13.77 -1.89 13.30
CA SER A 171 -14.28 -0.87 12.37
C SER A 171 -15.37 0.04 12.96
N GLY A 172 -15.92 -0.29 14.13
CA GLY A 172 -17.03 0.43 14.76
C GLY A 172 -16.64 1.77 15.41
N PRO A 173 -17.54 2.78 15.46
CA PRO A 173 -17.33 4.01 16.23
C PRO A 173 -17.22 3.80 17.75
N GLU A 174 -17.62 2.64 18.26
CA GLU A 174 -17.51 2.19 19.66
C GLU A 174 -16.13 1.62 19.99
N ASP A 175 -15.42 1.12 18.98
CA ASP A 175 -14.13 0.43 19.15
C ASP A 175 -12.93 1.36 19.05
N CYS A 176 -13.17 2.66 18.98
CA CYS A 176 -12.09 3.66 18.95
C CYS A 176 -11.33 3.70 20.28
N VAL A 177 -10.00 3.74 20.21
CA VAL A 177 -9.15 4.01 21.38
C VAL A 177 -9.44 5.41 21.91
N ASN A 178 -9.40 6.41 21.02
CA ASN A 178 -9.87 7.77 21.31
C ASN A 178 -10.83 8.27 20.24
N CYS A 179 -11.75 9.15 20.64
CA CYS A 179 -12.63 9.83 19.69
C CYS A 179 -11.95 11.10 19.17
N ARG A 180 -11.98 11.30 17.85
CA ARG A 180 -11.51 12.53 17.19
C ARG A 180 -12.26 13.79 17.63
N PHE A 181 -13.50 13.64 18.08
CA PHE A 181 -14.35 14.76 18.51
C PHE A 181 -14.90 14.59 19.93
N ARG A 182 -15.87 13.68 20.10
CA ARG A 182 -16.62 13.52 21.36
C ARG A 182 -16.99 12.06 21.56
N LYS A 183 -17.02 11.62 22.82
CA LYS A 183 -17.49 10.30 23.25
C LYS A 183 -18.86 10.46 23.93
N ILE A 184 -19.85 9.69 23.47
CA ILE A 184 -21.17 9.63 24.10
C ILE A 184 -21.21 8.33 24.89
N LEU A 185 -21.47 8.45 26.19
CA LEU A 185 -21.67 7.30 27.08
C LEU A 185 -23.17 7.06 27.23
N ILE A 186 -23.62 5.86 26.88
CA ILE A 186 -24.94 5.36 27.24
C ILE A 186 -24.76 4.45 28.45
N ASP A 187 -25.47 4.77 29.53
CA ASP A 187 -25.61 3.87 30.67
C ASP A 187 -26.72 2.86 30.33
N GLU A 188 -26.36 1.60 30.04
CA GLU A 188 -27.30 0.48 30.08
C GLU A 188 -27.02 -0.32 31.36
N GLY A 189 -27.48 0.20 32.50
CA GLY A 189 -27.25 -0.42 33.81
C GLY A 189 -25.78 -0.39 34.23
N SER A 190 -25.18 -1.57 34.47
CA SER A 190 -23.77 -1.73 34.91
C SER A 190 -22.73 -1.65 33.80
N ASN A 191 -23.14 -1.66 32.52
CA ASN A 191 -22.24 -1.56 31.38
C ASN A 191 -22.34 -0.17 30.73
N LYS A 192 -21.23 0.57 30.77
CA LYS A 192 -21.09 1.87 30.11
C LYS A 192 -20.58 1.66 28.69
N VAL A 193 -21.48 1.70 27.71
CA VAL A 193 -21.09 1.62 26.29
C VAL A 193 -20.84 3.04 25.79
N GLY A 194 -19.68 3.24 25.15
CA GLY A 194 -19.26 4.54 24.66
C GLY A 194 -18.95 4.54 23.18
N PHE A 195 -19.65 5.35 22.38
CA PHE A 195 -19.39 5.49 20.95
C PHE A 195 -19.00 6.92 20.59
N CYS A 196 -18.13 7.04 19.58
CA CYS A 196 -17.71 8.32 19.04
C CYS A 196 -18.81 8.91 18.15
N ARG A 197 -18.97 10.24 18.16
CA ARG A 197 -19.83 10.97 17.20
C ARG A 197 -19.31 12.38 16.89
N LEU A 198 -19.67 12.87 15.70
CA LEU A 198 -19.38 14.25 15.25
C LEU A 198 -20.28 15.29 15.95
N LYS A 199 -21.55 14.95 16.21
CA LYS A 199 -22.54 15.83 16.85
C LYS A 199 -23.13 15.17 18.10
N CYS A 200 -23.31 15.94 19.18
CA CYS A 200 -24.14 15.54 20.32
C CYS A 200 -25.62 15.81 19.98
N LYS A 201 -26.20 15.11 19.00
CA LYS A 201 -27.65 15.18 18.80
C LYS A 201 -28.31 14.01 19.52
N TYR A 202 -29.08 14.31 20.56
CA TYR A 202 -30.06 13.42 21.16
C TYR A 202 -31.31 13.46 20.29
N GLU A 203 -31.29 12.73 19.18
CA GLU A 203 -32.56 12.35 18.55
C GLU A 203 -32.71 10.86 18.85
N PHE A 204 -33.49 10.57 19.90
CA PHE A 204 -34.00 9.22 20.12
C PHE A 204 -34.74 8.81 18.83
N PRO A 205 -34.38 7.72 18.15
CA PRO A 205 -35.21 7.19 17.08
C PRO A 205 -36.58 6.90 17.70
N LYS A 206 -37.63 7.56 17.21
CA LYS A 206 -39.01 7.60 17.72
C LYS A 206 -39.38 6.39 18.59
N LEU A 207 -39.11 6.51 19.89
CA LEU A 207 -39.43 5.49 20.88
C LEU A 207 -40.94 5.54 21.13
N THR A 208 -41.57 4.37 21.06
CA THR A 208 -42.97 4.14 21.42
C THR A 208 -43.22 4.53 22.89
N GLU A 209 -44.48 4.81 23.25
CA GLU A 209 -44.83 5.31 24.60
C GLU A 209 -44.35 4.38 25.74
N LYS A 210 -44.16 3.09 25.46
CA LYS A 210 -43.56 2.11 26.40
C LYS A 210 -42.06 2.30 26.61
N GLU A 211 -41.33 2.68 25.58
CA GLU A 211 -39.88 2.92 25.63
C GLU A 211 -39.54 4.27 26.29
N LYS A 212 -40.49 5.24 26.28
CA LYS A 212 -40.38 6.49 27.04
C LYS A 212 -40.41 6.27 28.56
N ILE A 213 -41.13 5.27 29.04
CA ILE A 213 -41.21 4.94 30.48
C ILE A 213 -39.90 4.28 30.95
N LEU A 214 -39.27 3.46 30.09
CA LEU A 214 -37.97 2.84 30.39
C LEU A 214 -36.81 3.85 30.44
N LEU A 215 -36.95 4.99 29.75
CA LEU A 215 -35.97 6.08 29.77
C LEU A 215 -36.02 6.96 31.00
N GLN A 216 -37.08 6.90 31.81
CA GLN A 216 -37.14 7.64 33.08
C GLN A 216 -36.24 7.02 34.16
N THR A 217 -35.84 5.75 33.99
CA THR A 217 -34.96 5.03 34.93
C THR A 217 -33.50 4.99 34.49
N LEU A 218 -33.18 5.41 33.26
CA LEU A 218 -31.80 5.50 32.77
C LEU A 218 -31.24 6.92 32.96
N SER A 219 -30.06 6.98 33.58
CA SER A 219 -29.23 8.18 33.68
C SER A 219 -29.06 8.78 32.28
N LYS A 220 -29.45 10.06 32.10
CA LYS A 220 -29.31 10.79 30.83
C LYS A 220 -27.91 10.53 30.26
N PRO A 221 -27.76 10.13 28.98
CA PRO A 221 -26.44 9.98 28.38
C PRO A 221 -25.62 11.26 28.64
N ARG A 222 -24.30 11.18 28.81
CA ARG A 222 -23.45 12.36 29.02
C ARG A 222 -22.50 12.53 27.84
N CYS A 223 -22.63 13.64 27.10
CA CYS A 223 -21.69 13.99 26.05
C CYS A 223 -20.47 14.70 26.65
N HIS A 224 -19.30 14.07 26.62
CA HIS A 224 -18.06 14.73 27.01
C HIS A 224 -17.29 15.19 25.77
N ARG A 225 -16.90 16.46 25.74
CA ARG A 225 -15.94 16.98 24.76
C ARG A 225 -14.55 16.53 25.21
N LEU A 226 -13.86 15.77 24.37
CA LEU A 226 -12.44 15.49 24.63
C LEU A 226 -11.67 16.76 24.30
N ILE A 227 -11.11 17.41 25.30
CA ILE A 227 -10.13 18.48 25.10
C ILE A 227 -8.83 17.75 24.73
N THR A 228 -8.41 17.87 23.48
CA THR A 228 -7.08 17.40 23.04
C THR A 228 -6.01 18.22 23.75
N PRO A 229 -5.06 17.63 24.50
CA PRO A 229 -3.89 18.38 24.95
C PRO A 229 -2.94 18.54 23.78
N SER A 230 -3.04 19.67 23.07
CA SER A 230 -1.98 20.14 22.19
C SER A 230 -1.09 21.12 22.98
N GLY A 231 0.11 20.69 23.37
CA GLY A 231 1.18 21.59 23.83
C GLY A 231 1.84 21.18 25.15
N SER A 232 3.06 20.63 25.02
CA SER A 232 4.22 20.66 25.93
C SER A 232 4.04 20.49 27.45
N PRO A 233 4.75 19.53 28.10
CA PRO A 233 4.82 19.47 29.55
C PRO A 233 5.88 20.45 30.06
N GLN A 234 5.46 21.59 30.61
CA GLN A 234 6.23 22.26 31.67
C GLN A 234 5.49 22.12 32.99
N GLY A 235 6.08 21.29 33.87
CA GLY A 235 6.10 21.40 35.33
C GLY A 235 4.78 21.60 36.07
N ARG A 236 4.33 20.55 36.78
CA ARG A 236 4.41 20.50 38.25
C ARG A 236 3.93 19.16 38.80
N THR A 237 4.78 18.62 39.64
CA THR A 237 4.56 17.58 40.65
C THR A 237 3.26 17.78 41.44
N GLN A 238 2.55 16.68 41.70
CA GLN A 238 2.02 16.40 43.04
C GLN A 238 1.73 14.90 43.20
N GLN A 239 2.33 14.36 44.26
CA GLN A 239 2.24 12.99 44.77
C GLN A 239 0.80 12.56 45.02
N LYS A 240 0.53 11.27 44.79
CA LYS A 240 -0.54 10.55 45.50
C LYS A 240 0.10 9.41 46.29
N GLU A 241 0.16 9.58 47.60
CA GLU A 241 0.25 8.45 48.54
C GLU A 241 -1.06 7.64 48.50
N PRO A 242 -1.01 6.31 48.63
CA PRO A 242 -2.20 5.48 48.81
C PRO A 242 -2.53 5.32 50.30
N ILE A 243 -3.76 5.64 50.68
CA ILE A 243 -4.37 5.20 51.93
C ILE A 243 -5.45 4.17 51.55
N ASN A 244 -5.25 2.90 51.91
CA ASN A 244 -6.24 2.25 52.79
C ASN A 244 -5.69 1.01 53.52
N ARG A 245 -6.11 0.90 54.78
CA ARG A 245 -5.76 -0.11 55.79
C ARG A 245 -6.60 -1.38 55.62
N SER A 246 -5.89 -2.51 55.71
CA SER A 246 -6.16 -3.69 56.56
C SER A 246 -7.55 -4.36 56.54
N ILE A 247 -7.54 -5.64 56.12
CA ILE A 247 -8.40 -6.70 56.66
C ILE A 247 -7.49 -7.65 57.44
N LEU A 248 -7.80 -7.87 58.73
CA LEU A 248 -7.14 -8.83 59.61
C LEU A 248 -7.74 -10.23 59.41
N ALA A 249 -6.86 -11.22 59.42
CA ALA A 249 -7.19 -12.61 59.66
C ALA A 249 -7.42 -12.84 61.17
N TYR A 250 -8.50 -13.53 61.49
CA TYR A 250 -8.74 -14.58 62.49
C TYR A 250 -10.22 -14.57 62.89
#